data_AF-A0A922HYK7-F1
#
_entry.id   AF-A0A922HYK7-F1
#
_cell.length_a   1.000
_cell.length_b   1.000
_cell.length_c   1.000
_cell.angle_alpha   90.00
_cell.angle_beta   90.00
_cell.angle_gamma   90.00
#
_symmetry.space_group_name_H-M   'P 1'
#
loop_
_entity.id
_entity.type
_entity.pdbx_description
1 polymer ?
#
loop_
_entity_poly.entity_id
_entity_poly.type
_entity_poly.pdbx_seq_one_letter_code
_entity_poly.pdbx_strand_id
1 'polypeptide(L)'
;MISLISPTYYWPNLICDISNYVKHCETCQKNKRFKERKFSTLGTLPPSSEPFDLISIDTVLGLGKYGSRKNLVHLVMDHCTRYAWVFPHTSTSMETYIEVVKQMLKVGPIKRILSDRAAAFLSKRYQKFLESNNIKRLLTSTQNPQCNGLNERTNQELMKRLRCKINDPDVKCRNWATLMEQVVHEYNNSPHEATGFSPAFLLYGILPYEQFKMDNQVTIEEAREIANQHSQKHHHKNEETYNRKFKRPQFQVNDDVLVEIAWHPNNGKLTPVMEGPYKILKIVSESNVEINRPNQPTKRETEIINVNKLRLYHHPGKFKIGAGRCHDISEGVVSENKKHNGFLSEDD
;
A
#
# COMPACT_ATOMS: atom_id res chain seq x y z
N MET A 1 -13.07 22.66 21.29
CA MET A 1 -14.01 22.32 22.38
C MET A 1 -13.41 22.66 23.74
N ILE A 2 -12.23 22.13 24.09
CA ILE A 2 -11.54 22.45 25.37
C ILE A 2 -11.33 23.96 25.55
N SER A 3 -10.77 24.66 24.56
CA SER A 3 -10.52 26.12 24.60
C SER A 3 -11.78 26.98 24.70
N LEU A 4 -12.96 26.45 24.35
CA LEU A 4 -14.24 27.16 24.42
C LEU A 4 -14.95 26.96 25.76
N ILE A 5 -14.76 25.80 26.41
CA ILE A 5 -15.46 25.44 27.65
C ILE A 5 -14.62 25.82 28.89
N SER A 6 -13.30 25.64 28.81
CA SER A 6 -12.37 25.89 29.94
C SER A 6 -12.34 27.33 30.48
N PRO A 7 -12.66 28.41 29.72
CA PRO A 7 -12.72 29.75 30.29
C PRO A 7 -13.94 30.00 31.19
N THR A 8 -15.02 29.23 31.04
CA THR A 8 -16.33 29.48 31.68
C THR A 8 -16.72 28.41 32.69
N TYR A 9 -16.20 27.18 32.54
CA TYR A 9 -16.56 26.05 33.38
C TYR A 9 -15.32 25.30 33.86
N TYR A 10 -15.36 24.83 35.11
CA TYR A 10 -14.30 24.05 35.72
C TYR A 10 -14.88 22.88 36.53
N TRP A 11 -14.31 21.69 36.33
CA TRP A 11 -14.46 20.55 37.22
C TRP A 11 -13.24 19.62 37.12
N PRO A 12 -12.99 18.74 38.12
CA PRO A 12 -11.90 17.77 38.05
C PRO A 12 -12.01 16.90 36.80
N ASN A 13 -10.92 16.78 36.03
CA ASN A 13 -10.87 16.01 34.78
C ASN A 13 -11.71 16.58 33.61
N LEU A 14 -12.08 17.86 33.62
CA LEU A 14 -12.75 18.59 32.51
C LEU A 14 -12.25 18.17 31.11
N ILE A 15 -10.93 18.20 30.91
CA ILE A 15 -10.30 17.86 29.62
C ILE A 15 -10.56 16.40 29.22
N CYS A 16 -10.47 15.48 30.19
CA CYS A 16 -10.68 14.05 29.99
C CYS A 16 -12.16 13.76 29.69
N ASP A 17 -13.09 14.43 30.38
CA ASP A 17 -14.53 14.28 30.13
C ASP A 17 -14.94 14.86 28.77
N ILE A 18 -14.42 16.02 28.37
CA ILE A 18 -14.63 16.57 27.01
C ILE A 18 -14.10 15.62 25.95
N SER A 19 -12.89 15.07 26.14
CA SER A 19 -12.31 14.11 25.19
C SER A 19 -13.14 12.82 25.12
N ASN A 20 -13.60 12.34 26.26
CA ASN A 20 -14.44 11.14 26.36
C ASN A 20 -15.83 11.36 25.74
N TYR A 21 -16.40 12.55 25.89
CA TYR A 21 -17.65 12.94 25.23
C TYR A 21 -17.50 12.92 23.71
N VAL A 22 -16.45 13.55 23.17
CA VAL A 22 -16.18 13.53 21.72
C VAL A 22 -15.96 12.11 21.21
N LYS A 23 -15.33 11.23 22.01
CA LYS A 23 -15.13 9.82 21.69
C LYS A 23 -16.46 9.04 21.59
N HIS A 24 -17.44 9.35 22.43
CA HIS A 24 -18.77 8.73 22.43
C HIS A 24 -19.79 9.45 21.51
N CYS A 25 -19.45 10.61 20.95
CA CYS A 25 -20.33 11.35 20.05
C CYS A 25 -20.50 10.61 18.71
N GLU A 26 -21.70 10.08 18.44
CA GLU A 26 -22.01 9.30 17.23
C GLU A 26 -21.67 10.07 15.94
N THR A 27 -22.04 11.36 15.87
CA THR A 27 -21.75 12.21 14.71
C THR A 27 -20.24 12.35 14.48
N CYS A 28 -19.45 12.53 15.54
CA CYS A 28 -18.00 12.61 15.43
C CYS A 28 -17.39 11.27 15.00
N GLN A 29 -17.86 10.16 15.57
CA GLN A 29 -17.38 8.82 15.24
C GLN A 29 -17.64 8.43 13.77
N LYS A 30 -18.78 8.85 13.20
CA LYS A 30 -19.15 8.54 11.80
C LYS A 30 -18.46 9.42 10.75
N ASN A 31 -18.10 10.67 11.11
CA ASN A 31 -17.66 11.68 10.14
C ASN A 31 -16.18 12.07 10.24
N LYS A 32 -15.57 12.00 11.42
CA LYS A 32 -14.15 12.39 11.58
C LYS A 32 -13.23 11.25 11.15
N ARG A 33 -12.25 11.59 10.32
CA ARG A 33 -11.12 10.70 10.03
C ARG A 33 -10.12 10.74 11.18
N PHE A 34 -10.15 9.74 12.04
CA PHE A 34 -9.11 9.54 13.03
C PHE A 34 -7.87 8.96 12.33
N LYS A 35 -6.75 9.68 12.40
CA LYS A 35 -5.42 9.17 11.98
C LYS A 35 -4.95 8.14 13.01
N GLU A 36 -5.57 6.96 13.03
CA GLU A 36 -5.00 5.83 13.75
C GLU A 36 -4.00 5.09 12.87
N ARG A 37 -2.93 4.61 13.49
CA ARG A 37 -1.82 3.94 12.82
C ARG A 37 -2.36 2.63 12.23
N LYS A 38 -2.14 2.41 10.92
CA LYS A 38 -2.58 1.22 10.18
C LYS A 38 -2.28 -0.06 10.99
N PHE A 39 -3.23 -0.99 11.07
CA PHE A 39 -3.31 -2.07 12.06
C PHE A 39 -2.94 -3.50 11.56
N SER A 40 -2.22 -3.67 10.43
CA SER A 40 -2.02 -4.99 9.83
C SER A 40 -0.59 -5.46 10.01
N THR A 41 -0.41 -6.64 10.59
CA THR A 41 0.89 -7.34 10.58
C THR A 41 1.38 -7.48 9.15
N LEU A 42 2.69 -7.26 8.94
CA LEU A 42 3.28 -7.36 7.61
C LEU A 42 3.10 -8.79 7.07
N GLY A 43 2.34 -8.92 5.98
CA GLY A 43 2.29 -10.17 5.22
C GLY A 43 3.59 -10.32 4.43
N THR A 44 4.43 -11.27 4.82
CA THR A 44 5.64 -11.64 4.08
C THR A 44 5.25 -12.44 2.84
N LEU A 45 5.54 -11.92 1.64
CA LEU A 45 5.64 -12.81 0.48
C LEU A 45 6.85 -13.71 0.69
N PRO A 46 6.77 -15.01 0.34
CA PRO A 46 7.94 -15.87 0.38
C PRO A 46 9.05 -15.24 -0.48
N PRO A 47 10.28 -15.12 0.05
CA PRO A 47 11.39 -14.55 -0.70
C PRO A 47 11.61 -15.33 -2.00
N SER A 48 11.92 -14.60 -3.07
CA SER A 48 12.26 -15.17 -4.38
C SER A 48 13.78 -15.26 -4.44
N SER A 49 14.32 -16.47 -4.27
CA SER A 49 15.78 -16.68 -4.26
C SER A 49 16.39 -16.78 -5.65
N GLU A 50 15.57 -16.99 -6.69
CA GLU A 50 16.01 -17.15 -8.07
C GLU A 50 15.25 -16.21 -9.02
N PRO A 51 15.88 -15.73 -10.10
CA PRO A 51 15.18 -15.03 -11.17
C PRO A 51 14.03 -15.87 -11.74
N PHE A 52 12.92 -15.21 -12.08
CA PHE A 52 11.69 -15.80 -12.63
C PHE A 52 10.94 -16.77 -11.70
N ASP A 53 11.38 -16.95 -10.45
CA ASP A 53 10.62 -17.73 -9.47
C ASP A 53 9.30 -17.03 -9.10
N LEU A 54 9.35 -15.72 -8.83
CA LEU A 54 8.17 -14.90 -8.63
C LEU A 54 8.26 -13.63 -9.45
N ILE A 55 7.36 -13.48 -10.43
CA ILE A 55 7.13 -12.20 -11.09
C ILE A 55 5.80 -11.62 -10.64
N SER A 56 5.69 -10.31 -10.70
CA SER A 56 4.43 -9.61 -10.50
C SER A 56 3.97 -8.90 -11.76
N ILE A 57 2.66 -8.75 -11.91
CA ILE A 57 2.06 -7.97 -12.99
C ILE A 57 1.12 -6.94 -12.36
N ASP A 58 1.32 -5.67 -12.70
CA ASP A 58 0.47 -4.55 -12.31
C ASP A 58 0.16 -3.67 -13.53
N THR A 59 -0.88 -2.85 -13.44
CA THR A 59 -1.29 -1.97 -14.54
C THR A 59 -1.43 -0.54 -14.09
N VAL A 60 -0.70 0.37 -14.75
CA VAL A 60 -0.86 1.82 -14.55
C VAL A 60 -1.71 2.40 -15.67
N LEU A 61 -2.83 3.03 -15.28
CA LEU A 61 -3.79 3.68 -16.17
C LEU A 61 -3.53 5.19 -16.26
N GLY A 62 -4.18 5.87 -17.22
CA GLY A 62 -4.24 7.33 -17.28
C GLY A 62 -3.10 8.01 -18.05
N LEU A 63 -2.40 7.27 -18.90
CA LEU A 63 -1.27 7.77 -19.69
C LEU A 63 -1.67 8.30 -21.08
N GLY A 64 -2.96 8.26 -21.42
CA GLY A 64 -3.45 8.60 -22.77
C GLY A 64 -3.31 10.06 -23.19
N LYS A 65 -2.91 10.98 -22.30
CA LYS A 65 -2.78 12.42 -22.59
C LYS A 65 -1.38 12.84 -23.06
N TYR A 66 -0.42 11.91 -23.15
CA TYR A 66 1.00 12.24 -23.30
C TYR A 66 1.59 11.74 -24.63
N GLY A 67 1.03 12.21 -25.75
CA GLY A 67 1.64 12.05 -27.08
C GLY A 67 1.69 10.62 -27.64
N SER A 68 0.93 9.68 -27.08
CA SER A 68 0.85 8.28 -27.55
C SER A 68 -0.59 7.82 -27.65
N ARG A 69 -0.88 6.92 -28.60
CA ARG A 69 -2.20 6.25 -28.73
C ARG A 69 -2.44 5.24 -27.60
N LYS A 70 -1.38 4.84 -26.89
CA LYS A 70 -1.43 3.92 -25.75
C LYS A 70 -1.80 4.71 -24.49
N ASN A 71 -2.73 4.20 -23.70
CA ASN A 71 -3.30 4.91 -22.54
C ASN A 71 -2.96 4.26 -21.19
N LEU A 72 -2.29 3.12 -21.22
CA LEU A 72 -1.88 2.37 -20.04
C LEU A 72 -0.58 1.61 -20.28
N VAL A 73 0.03 1.14 -19.20
CA VAL A 73 1.19 0.26 -19.24
C VAL A 73 0.98 -0.92 -18.29
N HIS A 74 1.20 -2.13 -18.79
CA HIS A 74 1.37 -3.30 -17.93
C HIS A 74 2.84 -3.35 -17.50
N LEU A 75 3.06 -3.31 -16.19
CA LEU A 75 4.37 -3.44 -15.61
C LEU A 75 4.54 -4.87 -15.10
N VAL A 76 5.64 -5.49 -15.49
CA VAL A 76 6.06 -6.79 -14.98
C VAL A 76 7.34 -6.58 -14.20
N MET A 77 7.46 -7.18 -13.01
CA MET A 77 8.69 -7.08 -12.22
C MET A 77 9.09 -8.43 -11.65
N ASP A 78 10.38 -8.73 -11.71
CA ASP A 78 10.95 -9.91 -11.08
C ASP A 78 11.29 -9.65 -9.60
N HIS A 79 10.76 -10.46 -8.69
CA HIS A 79 10.93 -10.28 -7.25
C HIS A 79 12.31 -10.76 -6.74
N CYS A 80 13.15 -11.39 -7.53
CA CYS A 80 14.53 -11.69 -7.11
C CYS A 80 15.43 -10.50 -7.42
N THR A 81 15.41 -10.06 -8.68
CA THR A 81 16.35 -9.09 -9.26
C THR A 81 15.85 -7.65 -9.23
N ARG A 82 14.55 -7.42 -8.98
CA ARG A 82 13.85 -6.12 -9.13
C ARG A 82 13.77 -5.63 -10.57
N TYR A 83 14.13 -6.46 -11.54
CA TYR A 83 14.13 -6.09 -12.95
C TYR A 83 12.71 -5.80 -13.41
N ALA A 84 12.51 -4.66 -14.06
CA ALA A 84 11.21 -4.22 -14.54
C ALA A 84 11.13 -4.33 -16.06
N TRP A 85 10.01 -4.87 -16.55
CA TRP A 85 9.58 -4.81 -17.95
C TRP A 85 8.29 -4.02 -18.04
N VAL A 86 8.11 -3.32 -19.15
CA VAL A 86 6.91 -2.53 -19.41
C VAL A 86 6.34 -2.86 -20.77
N PHE A 87 5.02 -2.96 -20.81
CA PHE A 87 4.27 -3.25 -22.01
C PHE A 87 3.19 -2.18 -22.19
N PRO A 88 3.51 -1.06 -22.86
CA PRO A 88 2.53 -0.03 -23.18
C PRO A 88 1.39 -0.62 -24.03
N HIS A 89 0.14 -0.42 -23.60
CA HIS A 89 -1.07 -0.99 -24.22
C HIS A 89 -2.24 0.01 -24.22
N THR A 90 -3.38 -0.40 -24.80
CA THR A 90 -4.66 0.32 -24.85
C THR A 90 -5.80 -0.35 -24.08
N SER A 91 -5.58 -1.56 -23.55
CA SER A 91 -6.64 -2.43 -23.01
C SER A 91 -6.11 -3.25 -21.84
N THR A 92 -7.00 -3.55 -20.89
CA THR A 92 -6.76 -4.42 -19.74
C THR A 92 -7.49 -5.76 -19.88
N SER A 93 -7.73 -6.20 -21.12
CA SER A 93 -8.40 -7.48 -21.36
C SER A 93 -7.52 -8.65 -20.98
N MET A 94 -8.13 -9.81 -20.76
CA MET A 94 -7.38 -11.02 -20.43
C MET A 94 -6.43 -11.44 -21.55
N GLU A 95 -6.80 -11.21 -22.80
CA GLU A 95 -5.96 -11.51 -23.97
C GLU A 95 -4.65 -10.70 -23.94
N THR A 96 -4.69 -9.44 -23.50
CA THR A 96 -3.48 -8.60 -23.40
C THR A 96 -2.54 -9.14 -22.33
N TYR A 97 -3.07 -9.57 -21.18
CA TYR A 97 -2.25 -10.21 -20.14
C TYR A 97 -1.67 -11.56 -20.57
N ILE A 98 -2.41 -12.37 -21.34
CA ILE A 98 -1.87 -13.61 -21.91
C ILE A 98 -0.69 -13.28 -22.83
N GLU A 99 -0.83 -12.26 -23.68
CA GLU A 99 0.24 -11.83 -24.58
C GLU A 99 1.48 -11.35 -23.81
N VAL A 100 1.30 -10.55 -22.77
CA VAL A 100 2.39 -10.12 -21.87
C VAL A 100 3.11 -11.33 -21.27
N VAL A 101 2.36 -12.31 -20.73
CA VAL A 101 2.98 -13.52 -20.15
C VAL A 101 3.69 -14.35 -21.21
N LYS A 102 3.16 -14.48 -22.43
CA LYS A 102 3.84 -15.15 -23.54
C LYS A 102 5.15 -14.46 -23.91
N GLN A 103 5.19 -13.13 -23.91
CA GLN A 103 6.43 -12.39 -24.15
C GLN A 103 7.44 -12.64 -23.03
N MET A 104 6.99 -12.66 -21.78
CA MET A 104 7.85 -12.98 -20.64
C MET A 104 8.40 -14.41 -20.66
N LEU A 105 7.60 -15.38 -21.11
CA LEU A 105 8.06 -16.77 -21.28
C LEU A 105 9.17 -16.93 -22.33
N LYS A 106 9.30 -15.98 -23.27
CA LYS A 106 10.45 -15.94 -24.19
C LYS A 106 11.72 -15.43 -23.53
N VAL A 107 11.59 -14.68 -22.43
CA VAL A 107 12.72 -14.11 -21.66
C VAL A 107 13.24 -15.12 -20.64
N GLY A 108 12.35 -15.86 -19.96
CA GLY A 108 12.75 -16.86 -18.97
C GLY A 108 11.59 -17.71 -18.44
N PRO A 109 11.89 -18.83 -17.76
CA PRO A 109 10.89 -19.76 -17.26
C PRO A 109 10.25 -19.24 -15.96
N ILE A 110 8.96 -18.89 -16.03
CA ILE A 110 8.23 -18.32 -14.90
C ILE A 110 7.65 -19.42 -14.02
N LYS A 111 7.95 -19.44 -12.71
CA LYS A 111 7.35 -20.40 -11.77
C LYS A 111 6.05 -19.88 -11.18
N ARG A 112 6.01 -18.61 -10.77
CA ARG A 112 4.87 -18.01 -10.05
C ARG A 112 4.58 -16.59 -10.54
N ILE A 113 3.31 -16.26 -10.68
CA ILE A 113 2.84 -14.90 -11.03
C ILE A 113 1.99 -14.34 -9.91
N LEU A 114 2.36 -13.17 -9.39
CA LEU A 114 1.56 -12.37 -8.48
C LEU A 114 0.79 -11.29 -9.26
N SER A 115 -0.52 -11.29 -9.15
CA SER A 115 -1.36 -10.24 -9.72
C SER A 115 -2.38 -9.73 -8.71
N ASP A 116 -3.00 -8.60 -9.02
CA ASP A 116 -4.20 -8.17 -8.29
C ASP A 116 -5.40 -9.09 -8.60
N ARG A 117 -6.55 -8.75 -8.01
CA ARG A 117 -7.81 -9.47 -8.21
C ARG A 117 -8.66 -8.88 -9.34
N ALA A 118 -8.07 -8.19 -10.32
CA ALA A 118 -8.83 -7.70 -11.46
C ALA A 118 -9.51 -8.86 -12.22
N ALA A 119 -10.68 -8.58 -12.79
CA ALA A 119 -11.52 -9.59 -13.43
C ALA A 119 -10.78 -10.40 -14.52
N ALA A 120 -9.85 -9.76 -15.24
CA ALA A 120 -9.04 -10.41 -16.26
C ALA A 120 -8.19 -11.56 -15.70
N PHE A 121 -7.51 -11.34 -14.56
CA PHE A 121 -6.69 -12.36 -13.88
C PHE A 121 -7.52 -13.45 -13.19
N LEU A 122 -8.81 -13.19 -12.92
CA LEU A 122 -9.74 -14.15 -12.35
C LEU A 122 -10.40 -15.05 -13.40
N SER A 123 -10.33 -14.70 -14.68
CA SER A 123 -11.00 -15.45 -15.74
C SER A 123 -10.52 -16.91 -15.85
N LYS A 124 -11.44 -17.82 -16.19
CA LYS A 124 -11.12 -19.26 -16.38
C LYS A 124 -10.10 -19.48 -17.51
N ARG A 125 -10.15 -18.66 -18.56
CA ARG A 125 -9.22 -18.76 -19.70
C ARG A 125 -7.79 -18.39 -19.29
N TYR A 126 -7.62 -17.32 -18.50
CA TYR A 126 -6.31 -16.97 -17.96
C TYR A 126 -5.77 -18.06 -17.03
N GLN A 127 -6.62 -18.61 -16.15
CA GLN A 127 -6.23 -19.72 -15.27
C GLN A 127 -5.75 -20.95 -16.05
N LYS A 128 -6.54 -21.41 -17.03
CA LYS A 128 -6.16 -22.54 -17.91
C LYS A 128 -4.85 -22.29 -18.65
N PHE A 129 -4.62 -21.06 -19.11
CA PHE A 129 -3.37 -20.69 -19.78
C PHE A 129 -2.16 -20.76 -18.83
N LEU A 130 -2.29 -20.32 -17.59
CA LEU A 130 -1.21 -20.45 -16.60
C LEU A 130 -0.97 -21.92 -16.24
N GLU A 131 -2.02 -22.70 -16.04
CA GLU A 131 -1.95 -24.14 -15.76
C GLU A 131 -1.26 -24.90 -16.89
N SER A 132 -1.57 -24.61 -18.16
CA SER A 132 -0.93 -25.26 -19.31
C SER A 132 0.55 -24.95 -19.45
N ASN A 133 1.02 -23.87 -18.81
CA ASN A 133 2.43 -23.47 -18.77
C ASN A 133 3.11 -23.82 -17.43
N ASN A 134 2.44 -24.58 -16.55
CA ASN A 134 2.92 -24.92 -15.20
C ASN A 134 3.24 -23.70 -14.32
N ILE A 135 2.53 -22.58 -14.53
CA ILE A 135 2.74 -21.34 -13.78
C ILE A 135 1.74 -21.26 -12.63
N LYS A 136 2.23 -21.14 -11.39
CA LYS A 136 1.38 -20.99 -10.21
C LYS A 136 0.91 -19.54 -10.08
N ARG A 137 -0.41 -19.35 -10.08
CA ARG A 137 -1.02 -18.03 -9.85
C ARG A 137 -1.10 -17.71 -8.35
N LEU A 138 -0.63 -16.52 -7.98
CA LEU A 138 -0.79 -15.89 -6.67
C LEU A 138 -1.62 -14.61 -6.87
N LEU A 139 -2.61 -14.40 -6.00
CA LEU A 139 -3.43 -13.20 -6.03
C LEU A 139 -3.13 -12.37 -4.80
N THR A 140 -2.95 -11.06 -4.95
CA THR A 140 -2.88 -10.17 -3.80
C THR A 140 -4.20 -10.27 -3.03
N SER A 141 -4.10 -10.36 -1.71
CA SER A 141 -5.28 -10.24 -0.87
C SER A 141 -5.71 -8.78 -0.86
N THR A 142 -7.01 -8.49 -1.03
CA THR A 142 -7.59 -7.16 -0.81
C THR A 142 -7.32 -6.62 0.59
N GLN A 143 -6.85 -7.48 1.50
CA GLN A 143 -6.63 -7.22 2.91
C GLN A 143 -5.14 -7.06 3.27
N ASN A 144 -4.19 -7.34 2.35
CA ASN A 144 -2.74 -7.21 2.59
C ASN A 144 -2.07 -6.34 1.51
N PRO A 145 -2.23 -5.00 1.55
CA PRO A 145 -1.62 -4.10 0.57
C PRO A 145 -0.09 -4.19 0.54
N GLN A 146 0.53 -4.70 1.61
CA GLN A 146 1.98 -4.90 1.71
C GLN A 146 2.51 -5.99 0.76
N CYS A 147 1.71 -7.01 0.41
CA CYS A 147 2.09 -7.98 -0.64
C CYS A 147 2.33 -7.30 -1.99
N ASN A 148 1.68 -6.16 -2.24
CA ASN A 148 1.89 -5.36 -3.44
C ASN A 148 2.89 -4.21 -3.24
N GLY A 149 3.47 -4.07 -2.04
CA GLY A 149 4.25 -2.88 -1.68
C GLY A 149 5.51 -2.70 -2.52
N LEU A 150 6.11 -3.80 -2.99
CA LEU A 150 7.25 -3.72 -3.89
C LEU A 150 6.84 -3.19 -5.27
N ASN A 151 5.75 -3.71 -5.84
CA ASN A 151 5.20 -3.24 -7.11
C ASN A 151 4.76 -1.78 -7.01
N GLU A 152 4.09 -1.41 -5.91
CA GLU A 152 3.65 -0.04 -5.66
C GLU A 152 4.84 0.92 -5.64
N ARG A 153 5.93 0.58 -4.93
CA ARG A 153 7.14 1.40 -4.90
C ARG A 153 7.80 1.50 -6.27
N THR A 154 7.96 0.38 -6.98
CA THR A 154 8.53 0.38 -8.33
C THR A 154 7.69 1.21 -9.30
N ASN A 155 6.36 1.07 -9.26
CA ASN A 155 5.45 1.89 -10.07
C ASN A 155 5.59 3.37 -9.74
N GLN A 156 5.60 3.73 -8.46
CA GLN A 156 5.76 5.13 -8.03
C GLN A 156 7.09 5.73 -8.52
N GLU A 157 8.17 4.97 -8.41
CA GLU A 157 9.49 5.41 -8.85
C GLU A 157 9.56 5.59 -10.38
N LEU A 158 9.09 4.62 -11.15
CA LEU A 158 9.07 4.73 -12.62
C LEU A 158 8.15 5.87 -13.09
N MET A 159 6.97 6.03 -12.49
CA MET A 159 6.07 7.15 -12.80
C MET A 159 6.68 8.50 -12.41
N LYS A 160 7.44 8.56 -11.32
CA LYS A 160 8.18 9.77 -10.93
C LYS A 160 9.24 10.12 -11.98
N ARG A 161 10.08 9.17 -12.39
CA ARG A 161 11.09 9.37 -13.45
C ARG A 161 10.46 9.78 -14.77
N LEU A 162 9.37 9.12 -15.17
CA LEU A 162 8.63 9.48 -16.37
C LEU A 162 8.04 10.89 -16.30
N ARG A 163 7.48 11.30 -15.16
CA ARG A 163 7.01 12.68 -14.95
C ARG A 163 8.14 13.69 -15.07
N CYS A 164 9.33 13.40 -14.53
CA CYS A 164 10.49 14.27 -14.70
C CYS A 164 10.85 14.41 -16.18
N LYS A 165 11.03 13.29 -16.91
CA LYS A 165 11.37 13.33 -18.34
C LYS A 165 10.32 14.03 -19.20
N ILE A 166 9.03 13.78 -18.95
CA ILE A 166 7.94 14.40 -19.73
C ILE A 166 7.88 15.90 -19.51
N ASN A 167 8.23 16.40 -18.33
CA ASN A 167 8.13 17.84 -18.00
C ASN A 167 9.46 18.59 -18.18
N ASP A 168 10.54 17.89 -18.49
CA ASP A 168 11.84 18.47 -18.80
C ASP A 168 11.74 19.34 -20.08
N PRO A 169 12.13 20.62 -20.04
CA PRO A 169 12.10 21.49 -21.21
C PRO A 169 13.06 21.03 -22.33
N ASP A 170 14.16 20.35 -21.99
CA ASP A 170 15.18 19.92 -22.95
C ASP A 170 14.76 18.64 -23.69
N VAL A 171 13.77 17.91 -23.16
CA VAL A 171 13.23 16.70 -23.79
C VAL A 171 12.21 17.07 -24.88
N LYS A 172 12.62 16.88 -26.13
CA LYS A 172 11.79 17.13 -27.33
C LYS A 172 10.72 16.06 -27.56
N CYS A 173 11.00 14.80 -27.23
CA CYS A 173 10.03 13.71 -27.41
C CYS A 173 9.01 13.71 -26.26
N ARG A 174 7.76 14.05 -26.54
CA ARG A 174 6.66 14.02 -25.54
C ARG A 174 5.86 12.73 -25.56
N ASN A 175 6.26 11.73 -26.36
CA ASN A 175 5.62 10.42 -26.39
C ASN A 175 6.00 9.63 -25.13
N TRP A 176 5.04 9.45 -24.22
CA TRP A 176 5.32 8.78 -22.95
C TRP A 176 5.78 7.34 -23.12
N ALA A 177 5.32 6.61 -24.14
CA ALA A 177 5.65 5.20 -24.31
C ALA A 177 7.13 5.03 -24.66
N THR A 178 7.65 5.87 -25.56
CA THR A 178 9.08 5.92 -25.90
C THR A 178 9.92 6.39 -24.71
N LEU A 179 9.47 7.40 -23.97
CA LEU A 179 10.17 7.84 -22.76
C LEU A 179 10.16 6.77 -21.65
N MET A 180 9.08 5.98 -21.54
CA MET A 180 8.97 4.91 -20.56
C MET A 180 10.02 3.81 -20.81
N GLU A 181 10.29 3.47 -22.07
CA GLU A 181 11.36 2.52 -22.42
C GLU A 181 12.72 3.02 -21.93
N GLN A 182 13.03 4.31 -22.10
CA GLN A 182 14.26 4.91 -21.57
C GLN A 182 14.30 4.90 -20.03
N VAL A 183 13.19 5.27 -19.39
CA VAL A 183 13.07 5.30 -17.93
C VAL A 183 13.29 3.91 -17.33
N VAL A 184 12.75 2.86 -17.97
CA VAL A 184 12.93 1.48 -17.52
C VAL A 184 14.37 1.00 -17.74
N HIS A 185 14.98 1.37 -18.86
CA HIS A 185 16.40 1.09 -19.09
C HIS A 185 17.28 1.74 -18.02
N GLU A 186 17.06 3.02 -17.72
CA GLU A 186 17.78 3.73 -16.65
C GLU A 186 17.51 3.12 -15.27
N TYR A 187 16.28 2.75 -14.97
CA TYR A 187 15.91 2.06 -13.72
C TYR A 187 16.64 0.73 -13.58
N ASN A 188 16.61 -0.12 -14.61
CA ASN A 188 17.27 -1.42 -14.56
C ASN A 188 18.80 -1.31 -14.46
N ASN A 189 19.39 -0.22 -14.94
CA ASN A 189 20.82 0.07 -14.78
C ASN A 189 21.14 0.90 -13.52
N SER A 190 20.16 1.35 -12.74
CA SER A 190 20.45 2.09 -11.50
C SER A 190 20.64 1.11 -10.34
N PRO A 191 21.74 1.18 -9.56
CA PRO A 191 21.82 0.45 -8.29
C PRO A 191 20.71 0.88 -7.33
N HIS A 192 20.06 -0.10 -6.68
CA HIS A 192 19.05 0.19 -5.66
C HIS A 192 19.63 0.03 -4.26
N GLU A 193 19.33 0.96 -3.35
CA GLU A 193 19.76 0.88 -1.95
C GLU A 193 19.31 -0.43 -1.26
N ALA A 194 18.10 -0.90 -1.59
CA ALA A 194 17.52 -2.09 -0.98
C ALA A 194 18.22 -3.41 -1.36
N THR A 195 18.88 -3.46 -2.52
CA THR A 195 19.61 -4.65 -3.01
C THR A 195 21.12 -4.46 -2.98
N GLY A 196 21.60 -3.23 -3.09
CA GLY A 196 23.02 -2.88 -3.27
C GLY A 196 23.50 -2.98 -4.73
N PHE A 197 22.69 -3.52 -5.64
CA PHE A 197 23.04 -3.81 -7.03
C PHE A 197 21.98 -3.28 -8.00
N SER A 198 22.36 -3.10 -9.26
CA SER A 198 21.40 -2.77 -10.32
C SER A 198 20.58 -4.00 -10.72
N PRO A 199 19.29 -3.85 -11.08
CA PRO A 199 18.50 -4.97 -11.54
C PRO A 199 19.09 -5.71 -12.76
N ALA A 200 19.69 -4.99 -13.70
CA ALA A 200 20.33 -5.55 -14.89
C ALA A 200 21.55 -6.42 -14.53
N PHE A 201 22.31 -6.03 -13.51
CA PHE A 201 23.40 -6.85 -13.00
C PHE A 201 22.88 -8.13 -12.34
N LEU A 202 21.85 -8.02 -11.50
CA LEU A 202 21.26 -9.18 -10.83
C LEU A 202 20.62 -10.18 -11.81
N LEU A 203 20.08 -9.70 -12.94
CA LEU A 203 19.45 -10.57 -13.93
C LEU A 203 20.44 -11.13 -14.96
N TYR A 204 21.26 -10.27 -15.56
CA TYR A 204 22.11 -10.62 -16.71
C TYR A 204 23.61 -10.47 -16.47
N GLY A 205 24.04 -10.00 -15.29
CA GLY A 205 25.43 -9.67 -15.01
C GLY A 205 25.93 -8.41 -15.71
N ILE A 206 25.03 -7.61 -16.27
CA ILE A 206 25.39 -6.39 -17.00
C ILE A 206 25.65 -5.27 -16.00
N LEU A 207 26.89 -4.77 -15.97
CA LEU A 207 27.25 -3.61 -15.17
C LEU A 207 26.68 -2.33 -15.81
N PRO A 208 26.21 -1.37 -15.00
CA PRO A 208 25.51 -0.20 -15.53
C PRO A 208 26.43 0.81 -16.22
N TYR A 209 27.72 0.83 -15.86
CA TYR A 209 28.75 1.68 -16.47
C TYR A 209 30.12 0.99 -16.42
N GLU A 210 31.00 1.23 -17.39
CA GLU A 210 32.37 0.68 -17.42
C GLU A 210 33.21 1.07 -16.19
N GLN A 211 32.87 2.20 -15.55
CA GLN A 211 33.55 2.73 -14.37
C GLN A 211 33.16 2.00 -13.07
N PHE A 212 32.11 1.17 -13.10
CA PHE A 212 31.67 0.32 -11.97
C PHE A 212 32.24 -1.10 -12.08
N LYS A 213 33.45 -1.26 -12.64
CA LYS A 213 34.20 -2.51 -12.47
C LYS A 213 34.42 -2.69 -10.98
N MET A 214 33.67 -3.61 -10.36
CA MET A 214 33.92 -3.99 -8.97
C MET A 214 35.33 -4.58 -8.93
N ASP A 215 36.23 -3.94 -8.19
CA ASP A 215 37.62 -4.41 -8.00
C ASP A 215 37.69 -5.83 -7.43
N ASN A 216 36.59 -6.33 -6.86
CA ASN A 216 36.40 -7.71 -6.45
C ASN A 216 35.35 -8.39 -7.35
N GLN A 217 35.72 -9.54 -7.92
CA GLN A 217 34.93 -10.43 -8.78
C GLN A 217 33.72 -11.05 -8.05
N VAL A 218 32.76 -10.24 -7.60
CA VAL A 218 31.50 -10.77 -7.07
C VAL A 218 30.74 -11.41 -8.23
N THR A 219 30.52 -12.71 -8.14
CA THR A 219 29.73 -13.46 -9.13
C THR A 219 28.27 -13.03 -9.07
N ILE A 220 27.50 -13.29 -10.14
CA ILE A 220 26.09 -12.92 -10.20
C ILE A 220 25.30 -13.65 -9.09
N GLU A 221 25.67 -14.91 -8.82
CA GLU A 221 25.08 -15.75 -7.78
C GLU A 221 25.32 -15.17 -6.39
N GLU A 222 26.56 -14.77 -6.07
CA GLU A 222 26.88 -14.10 -4.80
C GLU A 222 26.14 -12.76 -4.67
N ALA A 223 26.05 -11.99 -5.75
CA ALA A 223 25.33 -10.72 -5.74
C ALA A 223 23.83 -10.91 -5.47
N ARG A 224 23.21 -11.96 -6.03
CA ARG A 224 21.82 -12.33 -5.74
C ARG A 224 21.62 -12.74 -4.29
N GLU A 225 22.57 -13.49 -3.73
CA GLU A 225 22.50 -13.90 -2.33
C GLU A 225 22.59 -12.68 -1.39
N ILE A 226 23.55 -11.78 -1.63
CA ILE A 226 23.69 -10.51 -0.90
C ILE A 226 22.42 -9.67 -1.03
N ALA A 227 21.86 -9.53 -2.24
CA ALA A 227 20.64 -8.78 -2.49
C ALA A 227 19.42 -9.37 -1.75
N ASN A 228 19.34 -10.70 -1.65
CA ASN A 228 18.30 -11.39 -0.90
C ASN A 228 18.47 -11.14 0.61
N GLN A 229 19.68 -11.27 1.14
CA GLN A 229 19.99 -10.96 2.54
C GLN A 229 19.67 -9.49 2.89
N HIS A 230 20.02 -8.54 2.01
CA HIS A 230 19.67 -7.13 2.17
C HIS A 230 18.16 -6.91 2.15
N SER A 231 17.45 -7.55 1.21
CA SER A 231 16.00 -7.48 1.12
C SER A 231 15.32 -8.00 2.39
N GLN A 232 15.81 -9.12 2.95
CA GLN A 232 15.30 -9.69 4.20
C GLN A 232 15.58 -8.78 5.40
N LYS A 233 16.80 -8.25 5.52
CA LYS A 233 17.15 -7.28 6.57
C LYS A 233 16.30 -6.02 6.49
N HIS A 234 16.10 -5.46 5.29
CA HIS A 234 15.21 -4.32 5.07
C HIS A 234 13.76 -4.65 5.43
N HIS A 235 13.29 -5.85 5.08
CA HIS A 235 11.95 -6.29 5.43
C HIS A 235 11.79 -6.38 6.95
N HIS A 236 12.72 -7.04 7.64
CA HIS A 236 12.70 -7.18 9.10
C HIS A 236 12.76 -5.83 9.82
N LYS A 237 13.67 -4.95 9.41
CA LYS A 237 13.76 -3.58 9.98
C LYS A 237 12.48 -2.77 9.77
N ASN A 238 11.83 -2.92 8.62
CA ASN A 238 10.53 -2.30 8.34
C ASN A 238 9.44 -2.89 9.23
N GLU A 239 9.44 -4.20 9.45
CA GLU A 239 8.54 -4.88 10.40
C GLU A 239 8.72 -4.42 11.82
N GLU A 240 9.96 -4.37 12.32
CA GLU A 240 10.28 -3.88 13.66
C GLU A 240 9.86 -2.42 13.84
N THR A 241 10.15 -1.55 12.87
CA THR A 241 9.76 -0.13 12.93
C THR A 241 8.25 0.03 12.91
N TYR A 242 7.56 -0.80 12.12
CA TYR A 242 6.11 -0.83 12.05
C TYR A 242 5.51 -1.33 13.38
N ASN A 243 6.01 -2.45 13.90
CA ASN A 243 5.59 -3.08 15.15
C ASN A 243 5.93 -2.23 16.39
N ARG A 244 7.01 -1.45 16.38
CA ARG A 244 7.37 -0.54 17.49
C ARG A 244 6.42 0.66 17.59
N LYS A 245 5.86 1.11 16.46
CA LYS A 245 4.86 2.20 16.42
C LYS A 245 3.44 1.69 16.68
N PHE A 246 3.26 0.41 16.92
CA PHE A 246 1.99 -0.28 16.89
C PHE A 246 1.48 -0.57 18.30
N LYS A 247 0.31 0.00 18.63
CA LYS A 247 -0.52 -0.41 19.77
C LYS A 247 -1.73 -1.15 19.17
N ARG A 248 -1.86 -2.45 19.42
CA ARG A 248 -2.99 -3.28 18.95
C ARG A 248 -4.26 -2.91 19.73
N PRO A 249 -5.37 -2.49 19.08
CA PRO A 249 -6.68 -2.62 19.68
C PRO A 249 -6.99 -4.13 19.75
N GLN A 250 -7.16 -4.67 20.95
CA GLN A 250 -7.65 -6.03 21.11
C GLN A 250 -9.15 -6.03 20.89
N PHE A 251 -9.58 -6.32 19.66
CA PHE A 251 -10.99 -6.58 19.37
C PHE A 251 -11.40 -7.92 19.98
N GLN A 252 -12.59 -7.96 20.56
CA GLN A 252 -13.20 -9.15 21.12
C GLN A 252 -14.46 -9.52 20.32
N VAL A 253 -14.83 -10.81 20.37
CA VAL A 253 -16.10 -11.27 19.82
C VAL A 253 -17.23 -10.53 20.56
N ASN A 254 -18.22 -10.05 19.80
CA ASN A 254 -19.33 -9.19 20.22
C ASN A 254 -19.02 -7.69 20.41
N ASP A 255 -17.80 -7.23 20.14
CA ASP A 255 -17.54 -5.79 20.07
C ASP A 255 -18.36 -5.14 18.96
N ASP A 256 -18.92 -3.96 19.26
CA ASP A 256 -19.54 -3.09 18.26
C ASP A 256 -18.46 -2.24 17.59
N VAL A 257 -18.44 -2.23 16.26
CA VAL A 257 -17.42 -1.57 15.45
C VAL A 257 -18.01 -0.75 14.31
N LEU A 258 -17.28 0.29 13.91
CA LEU A 258 -17.53 1.07 12.70
C LEU A 258 -16.57 0.64 11.59
N VAL A 259 -17.04 0.61 10.35
CA VAL A 259 -16.31 0.22 9.14
C VAL A 259 -16.00 1.46 8.30
N GLU A 260 -14.75 1.62 7.88
CA GLU A 260 -14.34 2.69 6.96
C GLU A 260 -14.90 2.45 5.55
N ILE A 261 -15.65 3.43 5.03
CA ILE A 261 -16.19 3.40 3.67
C ILE A 261 -15.11 3.86 2.69
N ALA A 262 -14.76 2.99 1.74
CA ALA A 262 -13.86 3.37 0.66
C ALA A 262 -14.46 4.50 -0.19
N TRP A 263 -13.63 5.47 -0.57
CA TRP A 263 -14.08 6.55 -1.44
C TRP A 263 -14.52 5.99 -2.80
N HIS A 264 -15.70 6.40 -3.25
CA HIS A 264 -16.25 6.05 -4.56
C HIS A 264 -16.75 7.34 -5.23
N PRO A 265 -16.54 7.54 -6.55
CA PRO A 265 -16.97 8.75 -7.26
C PRO A 265 -18.47 9.05 -7.15
N ASN A 266 -19.29 8.00 -6.99
CA ASN A 266 -20.74 8.13 -6.83
C ASN A 266 -21.17 8.43 -5.38
N ASN A 267 -20.27 8.36 -4.41
CA ASN A 267 -20.56 8.76 -3.04
C ASN A 267 -20.45 10.28 -2.96
N GLY A 268 -21.51 10.95 -2.51
CA GLY A 268 -21.50 12.41 -2.33
C GLY A 268 -20.36 12.84 -1.42
N LYS A 269 -19.76 14.01 -1.67
CA LYS A 269 -18.59 14.53 -0.93
C LYS A 269 -18.80 14.65 0.59
N LEU A 270 -20.06 14.70 1.04
CA LEU A 270 -20.48 14.81 2.44
C LEU A 270 -21.01 13.49 3.03
N THR A 271 -20.80 12.36 2.36
CA THR A 271 -21.17 11.05 2.91
C THR A 271 -20.32 10.74 4.14
N PRO A 272 -20.89 10.15 5.21
CA PRO A 272 -20.11 9.70 6.35
C PRO A 272 -18.94 8.83 5.92
N VAL A 273 -17.80 9.00 6.59
CA VAL A 273 -16.58 8.25 6.25
C VAL A 273 -16.62 6.84 6.86
N MET A 274 -17.43 6.66 7.90
CA MET A 274 -17.59 5.38 8.60
C MET A 274 -19.07 4.95 8.61
N GLU A 275 -19.29 3.64 8.50
CA GLU A 275 -20.61 2.99 8.54
C GLU A 275 -20.71 2.04 9.75
N GLY A 276 -21.91 1.87 10.30
CA GLY A 276 -22.19 0.96 11.42
C GLY A 276 -23.11 1.57 12.50
N PRO A 277 -23.19 0.96 13.68
CA PRO A 277 -22.32 -0.11 14.19
C PRO A 277 -22.63 -1.51 13.65
N TYR A 278 -21.59 -2.34 13.54
CA TYR A 278 -21.64 -3.77 13.25
C TYR A 278 -21.03 -4.56 14.41
N LYS A 279 -21.45 -5.81 14.60
CA LYS A 279 -20.90 -6.72 15.61
C LYS A 279 -19.85 -7.63 15.01
N ILE A 280 -18.75 -7.82 15.75
CA ILE A 280 -17.77 -8.86 15.46
C ILE A 280 -18.35 -10.21 15.86
N LEU A 281 -18.49 -11.10 14.88
CA LEU A 281 -18.99 -12.47 15.08
C LEU A 281 -17.85 -13.44 15.37
N LYS A 282 -16.71 -13.28 14.69
CA LYS A 282 -15.58 -14.20 14.80
C LYS A 282 -14.26 -13.51 14.48
N ILE A 283 -13.20 -13.86 15.22
CA ILE A 283 -11.83 -13.49 14.87
C ILE A 283 -11.28 -14.59 13.97
N VAL A 284 -10.99 -14.26 12.71
CA VAL A 284 -10.53 -15.22 11.69
C VAL A 284 -9.00 -15.36 11.74
N SER A 285 -8.29 -14.24 11.95
CA SER A 285 -6.84 -14.20 12.14
C SER A 285 -6.44 -12.93 12.91
N GLU A 286 -5.15 -12.78 13.22
CA GLU A 286 -4.63 -11.56 13.88
C GLU A 286 -4.95 -10.25 13.15
N SER A 287 -5.24 -10.31 11.85
CA SER A 287 -5.51 -9.13 11.02
C SER A 287 -6.93 -9.08 10.45
N ASN A 288 -7.74 -10.14 10.61
CA ASN A 288 -9.06 -10.22 9.97
C ASN A 288 -10.13 -10.71 10.94
N VAL A 289 -11.28 -10.04 10.91
CA VAL A 289 -12.47 -10.40 11.68
C VAL A 289 -13.69 -10.49 10.78
N GLU A 290 -14.62 -11.35 11.14
CA GLU A 290 -15.91 -11.51 10.48
C GLU A 290 -16.95 -10.67 11.22
N ILE A 291 -17.66 -9.81 10.49
CA ILE A 291 -18.69 -8.93 11.03
C ILE A 291 -20.05 -9.21 10.39
N ASN A 292 -21.13 -8.84 11.09
CA ASN A 292 -22.52 -8.96 10.62
C ASN A 292 -22.90 -7.87 9.58
N ARG A 293 -22.08 -7.71 8.54
CA ARG A 293 -22.33 -6.79 7.42
C ARG A 293 -22.61 -7.60 6.15
N PRO A 294 -23.76 -7.39 5.48
CA PRO A 294 -24.07 -8.09 4.24
C PRO A 294 -23.08 -7.75 3.12
N ASN A 295 -22.48 -8.78 2.53
CA ASN A 295 -21.53 -8.63 1.43
C ASN A 295 -22.27 -8.76 0.09
N GLN A 296 -22.64 -7.63 -0.52
CA GLN A 296 -23.39 -7.58 -1.78
C GLN A 296 -22.72 -8.40 -2.92
N PRO A 297 -21.40 -8.33 -3.16
CA PRO A 297 -20.74 -9.10 -4.21
C PRO A 297 -20.82 -10.63 -4.04
N THR A 298 -20.75 -11.13 -2.81
CA THR A 298 -20.72 -12.58 -2.52
C THR A 298 -22.07 -13.13 -2.07
N LYS A 299 -23.08 -12.28 -1.90
CA LYS A 299 -24.41 -12.59 -1.35
C LYS A 299 -24.37 -13.27 0.03
N ARG A 300 -23.28 -13.10 0.78
CA ARG A 300 -23.15 -13.61 2.14
C ARG A 300 -23.71 -12.60 3.14
N GLU A 301 -24.30 -13.11 4.22
CA GLU A 301 -24.83 -12.29 5.33
C GLU A 301 -23.71 -11.66 6.18
N THR A 302 -22.48 -12.15 6.02
CA THR A 302 -21.28 -11.69 6.74
C THR A 302 -20.19 -11.20 5.79
N GLU A 303 -19.34 -10.32 6.31
CA GLU A 303 -18.17 -9.80 5.60
C GLU A 303 -16.92 -9.98 6.46
N ILE A 304 -15.86 -10.51 5.84
CA ILE A 304 -14.53 -10.57 6.47
C ILE A 304 -13.80 -9.27 6.17
N ILE A 305 -13.54 -8.48 7.21
CA ILE A 305 -12.89 -7.18 7.12
C ILE A 305 -11.57 -7.20 7.88
N ASN A 306 -10.60 -6.49 7.32
CA ASN A 306 -9.32 -6.27 7.97
C ASN A 306 -9.46 -5.28 9.13
N VAL A 307 -8.84 -5.57 10.27
CA VAL A 307 -8.87 -4.73 11.48
C VAL A 307 -8.47 -3.27 11.21
N ASN A 308 -7.70 -2.99 10.16
CA ASN A 308 -7.31 -1.64 9.75
C ASN A 308 -8.48 -0.72 9.46
N LYS A 309 -9.55 -1.30 8.90
CA LYS A 309 -10.75 -0.61 8.45
C LYS A 309 -11.80 -0.54 9.54
N LEU A 310 -11.51 -1.07 10.74
CA LEU A 310 -12.44 -1.12 11.85
C LEU A 310 -12.06 -0.15 12.95
N ARG A 311 -13.05 0.39 13.63
CA ARG A 311 -12.90 1.20 14.84
C ARG A 311 -13.91 0.75 15.88
N LEU A 312 -13.55 0.74 17.15
CA LEU A 312 -14.50 0.46 18.23
C LEU A 312 -15.59 1.52 18.25
N TYR A 313 -16.84 1.09 18.33
CA TYR A 313 -18.00 1.96 18.48
C TYR A 313 -18.25 2.25 19.97
N HIS A 314 -18.19 3.52 20.32
CA HIS A 314 -18.43 4.00 21.67
C HIS A 314 -19.88 4.50 21.77
N HIS A 315 -20.73 3.70 22.41
CA HIS A 315 -22.16 4.01 22.55
C HIS A 315 -22.41 5.33 23.29
N PRO A 316 -23.12 6.31 22.71
CA PRO A 316 -23.40 7.60 23.36
C PRO A 316 -23.98 7.47 24.78
N GLY A 317 -24.86 6.49 25.00
CA GLY A 317 -25.48 6.22 26.31
C GLY A 317 -24.55 5.69 27.40
N LYS A 318 -23.30 5.32 27.07
CA LYS A 318 -22.29 4.89 28.05
C LYS A 318 -21.44 6.04 28.59
N PHE A 319 -21.57 7.24 28.03
CA PHE A 319 -20.84 8.41 28.51
C PHE A 319 -21.32 8.83 29.91
N LYS A 320 -20.37 9.03 30.84
CA LYS A 320 -20.61 9.56 32.18
C LYS A 320 -19.50 10.54 32.53
N ILE A 321 -19.87 11.70 33.07
CA ILE A 321 -18.94 12.69 33.60
C ILE A 321 -18.26 12.11 34.85
N GLY A 322 -16.94 12.26 34.96
CA GLY A 322 -16.16 11.80 36.12
C GLY A 322 -15.82 10.30 36.14
N ALA A 323 -16.19 9.53 35.11
CA ALA A 323 -15.96 8.08 35.05
C ALA A 323 -14.60 7.67 34.43
N GLY A 324 -13.84 8.60 33.84
CA GLY A 324 -12.61 8.32 33.09
C GLY A 324 -11.32 8.55 33.90
N ARG A 325 -10.39 7.59 33.89
CA ARG A 325 -8.99 7.81 34.29
C ARG A 325 -8.22 8.45 33.13
N CYS A 326 -7.47 9.53 33.36
CA CYS A 326 -6.74 10.29 32.32
C CYS A 326 -5.54 9.55 31.66
N HIS A 327 -5.45 8.23 31.74
CA HIS A 327 -4.25 7.47 31.33
C HIS A 327 -4.03 7.31 29.81
N ASP A 328 -4.98 7.75 28.96
CA ASP A 328 -4.90 7.54 27.49
C ASP A 328 -4.82 8.84 26.66
N ILE A 329 -4.34 9.95 27.24
CA ILE A 329 -3.97 11.13 26.44
C ILE A 329 -2.58 10.88 25.82
N SER A 330 -2.44 9.93 24.89
CA SER A 330 -1.23 9.80 24.09
C SER A 330 -1.38 10.54 22.75
N GLU A 331 -0.68 11.68 22.66
CA GLU A 331 0.02 12.23 21.48
C GLU A 331 -0.79 12.66 20.22
N GLY A 332 -2.03 13.10 20.36
CA GLY A 332 -2.81 13.63 19.21
C GLY A 332 -3.00 15.15 19.15
N VAL A 333 -2.84 15.87 20.27
CA VAL A 333 -3.39 17.24 20.43
C VAL A 333 -2.32 18.31 20.64
N VAL A 334 -1.06 17.96 20.88
CA VAL A 334 -0.03 18.94 21.28
C VAL A 334 0.73 19.55 20.09
N SER A 335 0.57 19.06 18.85
CA SER A 335 1.37 19.58 17.72
C SER A 335 0.84 20.84 17.03
N GLU A 336 -0.35 21.34 17.36
CA GLU A 336 -0.91 22.55 16.69
C GLU A 336 -0.70 23.87 17.44
N ASN A 337 -0.31 23.86 18.72
CA ASN A 337 -0.16 25.10 19.51
C ASN A 337 1.27 25.68 19.59
N LYS A 338 2.25 25.14 18.86
CA LYS A 338 3.62 25.70 18.82
C LYS A 338 3.92 26.62 17.64
N LYS A 339 2.95 26.97 16.79
CA LYS A 339 3.19 27.81 15.60
C LYS A 339 2.65 29.24 15.66
N HIS A 340 2.06 29.70 16.76
CA HIS A 340 1.44 31.03 16.83
C HIS A 340 1.90 31.96 17.96
N ASN A 341 2.90 31.59 18.76
CA ASN A 341 3.54 32.53 19.69
C ASN A 341 4.99 32.77 19.27
N GLY A 342 5.18 33.77 18.42
CA GLY A 342 6.49 34.24 18.01
C GLY A 342 6.31 35.49 17.16
N PHE A 343 5.86 36.57 17.78
CA PHE A 343 6.15 37.96 17.40
C PHE A 343 5.46 38.85 18.45
N LEU A 344 6.23 39.26 19.46
CA LEU A 344 6.06 40.49 20.25
C LEU A 344 7.27 40.62 21.18
N SER A 345 8.29 41.34 20.69
CA SER A 345 9.30 42.10 21.44
C SER A 345 9.76 43.17 20.45
N GLU A 346 9.26 44.40 20.63
CA GLU A 346 10.05 45.55 21.11
C GLU A 346 11.08 46.01 20.08
N ASP A 347 10.83 47.19 19.48
CA ASP A 347 11.79 48.28 19.36
C ASP A 347 11.02 49.58 19.05
N ASP A 348 11.42 50.63 19.79
CA ASP A 348 11.05 52.06 19.82
C ASP A 348 9.74 52.51 20.52
#